data_AF-A0A820KG47-F1
#
_entry.id   AF-A0A820KG47-F1
#
_cell.length_a   1.000
_cell.length_b   1.000
_cell.length_c   1.000
_cell.angle_alpha   90.00
_cell.angle_beta   90.00
_cell.angle_gamma   90.00
#
_symmetry.space_group_name_H-M   'P 1'
#
loop_
_entity.id
_entity.type
_entity.pdbx_description
1 polymer ?
#
loop_
_entity_poly.entity_id
_entity_poly.type
_entity_poly.pdbx_seq_one_letter_code
_entity_poly.pdbx_strand_id
1 'polypeptide(L)'
;MPYGILYDLLTKGSISIFTTINPNFVRYNTYFVNLCLYAVIPIIIVSVFSFLTYRNLQTLTTQDRHSLSTLTRQVISLALLQVITLLVFQVPYAIVQIYTLVTINLAKSTYRQAQEQVVIYFFHGYVYGTFTCSFYCYCIVSKRFRKEVFGVLTRFLSPPRTTQVQPRHQ
;
A
#
# COMPACT_ATOMS: atom_id res chain seq x y z
N MET A 1 -16.03 -15.91 -14.92
CA MET A 1 -15.44 -17.17 -14.41
C MET A 1 -15.57 -17.39 -12.87
N PRO A 2 -16.60 -16.91 -12.13
CA PRO A 2 -16.80 -17.30 -10.72
C PRO A 2 -17.61 -18.61 -10.54
N TYR A 3 -18.27 -19.09 -11.59
CA TYR A 3 -19.14 -20.28 -11.54
C TYR A 3 -18.41 -21.59 -11.27
N GLY A 4 -17.17 -21.75 -11.74
CA GLY A 4 -16.40 -22.98 -11.52
C GLY A 4 -16.00 -23.21 -10.06
N ILE A 5 -15.76 -22.13 -9.31
CA ILE A 5 -15.37 -22.18 -7.90
C ILE A 5 -16.59 -22.52 -7.02
N LEU A 6 -17.75 -21.94 -7.35
CA LEU A 6 -19.01 -22.25 -6.65
C LEU A 6 -19.45 -23.70 -6.88
N TYR A 7 -19.25 -24.22 -8.09
CA TYR A 7 -19.60 -25.60 -8.44
C TYR A 7 -18.72 -26.63 -7.69
N ASP A 8 -17.40 -26.38 -7.58
CA ASP A 8 -16.47 -27.25 -6.86
C ASP A 8 -16.70 -27.21 -5.33
N LEU A 9 -17.15 -26.06 -4.79
CA LEU A 9 -17.55 -25.91 -3.38
C LEU A 9 -18.87 -26.60 -3.05
N LEU A 10 -19.84 -26.60 -3.96
CA LEU A 10 -21.16 -27.22 -3.76
C LEU A 10 -21.14 -28.74 -3.94
N THR A 11 -20.26 -29.27 -4.81
CA THR A 11 -20.19 -30.71 -5.09
C THR A 11 -19.32 -31.49 -4.11
N LYS A 12 -18.33 -30.86 -3.46
CA LYS A 12 -17.44 -31.51 -2.47
C LYS A 12 -17.83 -31.22 -1.02
N GLY A 13 -19.12 -31.05 -0.76
CA GLY A 13 -19.66 -30.94 0.60
C GLY A 13 -19.48 -32.25 1.38
N SER A 14 -18.28 -32.48 1.94
CA SER A 14 -18.01 -33.47 2.99
C SER A 14 -16.64 -33.22 3.63
N ILE A 15 -16.66 -32.54 4.78
CA ILE A 15 -15.88 -32.87 5.99
C ILE A 15 -14.43 -33.29 5.71
N SER A 16 -13.55 -32.32 5.49
CA SER A 16 -12.12 -32.44 5.80
C SER A 16 -11.61 -31.07 6.20
N ILE A 17 -11.78 -30.78 7.49
CA ILE A 17 -11.07 -29.72 8.17
C ILE A 17 -9.60 -30.14 8.17
N PHE A 18 -8.81 -29.64 7.21
CA PHE A 18 -7.41 -29.19 7.31
C PHE A 18 -6.78 -29.09 5.90
N THR A 19 -6.37 -27.87 5.54
CA THR A 19 -5.16 -27.60 4.75
C THR A 19 -5.02 -28.16 3.33
N THR A 20 -6.07 -28.20 2.52
CA THR A 20 -5.89 -28.21 1.05
C THR A 20 -6.39 -26.91 0.47
N ILE A 21 -5.53 -25.89 0.53
CA ILE A 21 -5.76 -24.65 -0.23
C ILE A 21 -5.78 -25.05 -1.70
N ASN A 22 -6.96 -25.01 -2.31
CA ASN A 22 -7.15 -25.44 -3.69
C ASN A 22 -6.10 -24.72 -4.57
N PRO A 23 -5.21 -25.43 -5.29
CA PRO A 23 -4.11 -24.80 -6.01
C PRO A 23 -4.64 -23.81 -7.06
N ASN A 24 -5.85 -24.02 -7.59
CA ASN A 24 -6.50 -23.08 -8.50
C ASN A 24 -6.90 -21.78 -7.80
N PHE A 25 -7.34 -21.86 -6.55
CA PHE A 25 -7.66 -20.68 -5.73
C PHE A 25 -6.40 -19.87 -5.41
N VAL A 26 -5.29 -20.53 -5.06
CA VAL A 26 -4.00 -19.86 -4.84
C VAL A 26 -3.55 -19.14 -6.11
N ARG A 27 -3.63 -19.79 -7.27
CA ARG A 27 -3.28 -19.16 -8.56
C ARG A 27 -4.19 -17.97 -8.86
N TYR A 28 -5.51 -18.12 -8.70
CA TYR A 28 -6.45 -17.02 -8.91
C TYR A 28 -6.14 -15.81 -8.00
N ASN A 29 -5.93 -16.05 -6.70
CA ASN A 29 -5.65 -15.00 -5.74
C ASN A 29 -4.29 -14.31 -6.02
N THR A 30 -3.25 -15.09 -6.28
CA THR A 30 -1.91 -14.56 -6.54
C THR A 30 -1.81 -13.82 -7.89
N TYR A 31 -2.52 -14.25 -8.93
CA TYR A 31 -2.40 -13.64 -10.26
C TYR A 31 -3.48 -12.61 -10.55
N PHE A 32 -4.75 -12.94 -10.31
CA PHE A 32 -5.83 -12.02 -10.65
C PHE A 32 -6.01 -10.95 -9.58
N VAL A 33 -6.02 -11.35 -8.31
CA VAL A 33 -6.25 -10.39 -7.22
C VAL A 33 -4.96 -9.60 -6.91
N ASN A 34 -3.83 -10.26 -6.71
CA ASN A 34 -2.59 -9.57 -6.35
C ASN A 34 -1.99 -8.72 -7.48
N LEU A 35 -1.86 -9.24 -8.72
CA LEU A 35 -1.27 -8.43 -9.79
C LEU A 35 -2.27 -7.43 -10.38
N CYS A 36 -3.47 -7.87 -10.79
CA CYS A 36 -4.39 -6.95 -11.45
C CYS A 36 -5.03 -5.95 -10.46
N LEU A 37 -5.65 -6.46 -9.39
CA LEU A 37 -6.39 -5.60 -8.46
C LEU A 37 -5.48 -4.77 -7.55
N TYR A 38 -4.38 -5.34 -7.04
CA TYR A 38 -3.53 -4.60 -6.09
C TYR A 38 -2.33 -3.88 -6.71
N ALA A 39 -1.87 -4.23 -7.93
CA ALA A 39 -0.80 -3.49 -8.59
C ALA A 39 -1.30 -2.61 -9.75
N VAL A 40 -2.02 -3.18 -10.72
CA VAL A 40 -2.37 -2.46 -11.96
C VAL A 40 -3.46 -1.41 -11.73
N ILE A 41 -4.58 -1.80 -11.12
CA ILE A 41 -5.73 -0.88 -10.89
C ILE A 41 -5.31 0.38 -10.10
N PRO A 42 -4.65 0.29 -8.93
CA PRO A 42 -4.28 1.49 -8.19
C PRO A 42 -3.32 2.40 -8.94
N ILE A 43 -2.40 1.86 -9.76
CA ILE A 43 -1.53 2.69 -10.60
C ILE A 43 -2.35 3.46 -11.64
N ILE A 44 -3.31 2.80 -12.30
CA ILE A 44 -4.18 3.45 -13.29
C ILE A 44 -5.03 4.53 -12.62
N ILE A 45 -5.67 4.21 -11.49
CA ILE A 45 -6.50 5.17 -10.74
C ILE A 45 -5.66 6.39 -10.35
N VAL A 46 -4.51 6.20 -9.70
CA VAL A 46 -3.67 7.32 -9.26
C VAL A 46 -3.16 8.12 -10.45
N SER A 47 -2.83 7.49 -11.58
CA SER A 47 -2.40 8.18 -12.79
C SER A 47 -3.51 9.05 -13.39
N VAL A 48 -4.72 8.51 -13.50
CA VAL A 48 -5.89 9.24 -14.00
C VAL A 48 -6.26 10.40 -13.08
N PHE A 49 -6.32 10.16 -11.76
CA PHE A 49 -6.60 11.21 -10.79
C PHE A 49 -5.52 12.29 -10.81
N SER A 50 -4.23 11.91 -10.85
CA SER A 50 -3.13 12.88 -10.94
C SER A 50 -3.21 13.73 -12.21
N PHE A 51 -3.55 13.12 -13.35
CA PHE A 51 -3.75 13.84 -14.61
C PHE A 51 -4.95 14.80 -14.56
N LEU A 52 -6.09 14.35 -14.02
CA LEU A 52 -7.28 15.19 -13.85
C LEU A 52 -7.03 16.34 -12.87
N THR A 53 -6.31 16.08 -11.78
CA THR A 53 -5.90 17.13 -10.82
C THR A 53 -4.96 18.12 -11.49
N TYR A 54 -4.00 17.66 -12.30
CA TYR A 54 -3.09 18.52 -13.04
C TYR A 54 -3.85 19.44 -14.02
N ARG A 55 -4.78 18.88 -14.80
CA ARG A 55 -5.63 19.68 -15.71
C ARG A 55 -6.48 20.70 -14.96
N ASN A 56 -7.10 20.30 -13.85
CA ASN A 56 -7.88 21.23 -13.02
C ASN A 56 -7.00 22.34 -12.42
N LEU A 57 -5.79 22.01 -12.00
CA LEU A 57 -4.85 22.99 -11.46
C LEU A 57 -4.49 24.04 -12.51
N GLN A 58 -4.25 23.61 -13.75
CA GLN A 58 -3.90 24.51 -14.84
C GLN A 58 -5.00 25.55 -15.09
N THR A 59 -6.27 25.15 -14.99
CA THR A 59 -7.44 26.04 -15.13
C THR A 59 -7.60 26.98 -13.92
N LEU A 60 -7.43 26.47 -12.70
CA LEU A 60 -7.59 27.22 -11.44
C LEU A 60 -6.46 28.22 -11.15
N THR A 61 -5.26 28.01 -11.71
CA THR A 61 -4.09 28.90 -11.54
C THR A 61 -4.35 30.32 -12.10
N THR A 62 -5.42 30.49 -12.87
CA THR A 62 -5.87 31.79 -13.38
C THR A 62 -6.64 32.61 -12.34
N GLN A 63 -7.19 32.00 -11.29
CA GLN A 63 -8.20 32.64 -10.42
C GLN A 63 -7.84 32.71 -8.93
N ASP A 64 -7.06 31.77 -8.36
CA ASP A 64 -6.65 31.79 -6.93
C ASP A 64 -5.26 31.16 -6.70
N ARG A 65 -4.20 31.97 -6.80
CA ARG A 65 -2.83 31.48 -7.14
C ARG A 65 -2.02 30.83 -6.02
N HIS A 66 -2.25 31.09 -4.73
CA HIS A 66 -1.22 30.82 -3.72
C HIS A 66 -1.53 29.70 -2.69
N SER A 67 -2.76 29.62 -2.19
CA SER A 67 -3.12 28.66 -1.12
C SER A 67 -3.53 27.29 -1.67
N LEU A 68 -4.42 27.25 -2.68
CA LEU A 68 -4.89 26.00 -3.30
C LEU A 68 -3.77 25.24 -4.04
N SER A 69 -2.82 25.98 -4.61
CA SER A 69 -1.64 25.44 -5.29
C SER A 69 -0.79 24.59 -4.36
N THR A 70 -0.51 25.05 -3.14
CA THR A 70 0.41 24.35 -2.23
C THR A 70 -0.18 23.08 -1.64
N LEU A 71 -1.47 23.10 -1.25
CA LEU A 71 -2.15 21.88 -0.78
C LEU A 71 -2.25 20.83 -1.89
N THR A 72 -2.69 21.24 -3.09
CA THR A 72 -2.86 20.30 -4.19
C THR A 72 -1.52 19.73 -4.67
N ARG A 73 -0.47 20.55 -4.70
CA ARG A 73 0.89 20.09 -5.02
C ARG A 73 1.42 19.12 -3.96
N GLN A 74 1.06 19.29 -2.69
CA GLN A 74 1.37 18.30 -1.64
C GLN A 74 0.63 16.98 -1.86
N VAL A 75 -0.67 17.01 -2.19
CA VAL A 75 -1.45 15.80 -2.47
C VAL A 75 -0.89 15.04 -3.67
N ILE A 76 -0.54 15.75 -4.76
CA ILE A 76 0.08 15.14 -5.93
C ILE A 76 1.45 14.56 -5.58
N SER A 77 2.30 15.31 -4.88
CA SER A 77 3.63 14.82 -4.48
C SER A 77 3.55 13.57 -3.61
N LEU A 78 2.53 13.49 -2.77
CA LEU A 78 2.29 12.36 -1.90
C LEU A 78 1.78 11.13 -2.69
N ALA A 79 0.84 11.34 -3.61
CA ALA A 79 0.35 10.29 -4.49
C ALA A 79 1.48 9.72 -5.37
N LEU A 80 2.36 10.57 -5.91
CA LEU A 80 3.53 10.16 -6.67
C LEU A 80 4.50 9.33 -5.84
N LEU A 81 4.80 9.75 -4.60
CA LEU A 81 5.65 8.97 -3.70
C LEU A 81 5.03 7.62 -3.34
N GLN A 82 3.72 7.56 -3.17
CA GLN A 82 3.01 6.30 -2.93
C GLN A 82 3.16 5.35 -4.12
N VAL A 83 3.04 5.85 -5.35
CA VAL A 83 3.25 5.07 -6.58
C VAL A 83 4.69 4.59 -6.69
N ILE A 84 5.67 5.47 -6.45
CA ILE A 84 7.10 5.11 -6.49
C ILE A 84 7.38 4.02 -5.45
N THR A 85 6.86 4.16 -4.24
CA THR A 85 7.03 3.18 -3.16
C THR A 85 6.41 1.85 -3.56
N LEU A 86 5.19 1.85 -4.09
CA LEU A 86 4.55 0.64 -4.61
C LEU A 86 5.39 0.00 -5.72
N LEU A 87 5.93 0.77 -6.66
CA LEU A 87 6.77 0.22 -7.72
C LEU A 87 8.05 -0.42 -7.17
N VAL A 88 8.74 0.23 -6.25
CA VAL A 88 10.00 -0.26 -5.67
C VAL A 88 9.81 -1.55 -4.87
N PHE A 89 8.67 -1.70 -4.19
CA PHE A 89 8.42 -2.87 -3.32
C PHE A 89 7.61 -3.98 -3.99
N GLN A 90 6.58 -3.66 -4.78
CA GLN A 90 5.70 -4.64 -5.40
C GLN A 90 6.24 -5.21 -6.71
N VAL A 91 6.94 -4.42 -7.54
CA VAL A 91 7.42 -4.91 -8.84
C VAL A 91 8.45 -6.04 -8.70
N PRO A 92 9.46 -5.95 -7.80
CA PRO A 92 10.40 -7.06 -7.62
C PRO A 92 9.70 -8.35 -7.14
N TYR A 93 8.71 -8.23 -6.25
CA TYR A 93 7.91 -9.36 -5.81
C TYR A 93 7.09 -9.97 -6.96
N ALA A 94 6.46 -9.13 -7.78
CA ALA A 94 5.74 -9.57 -8.98
C ALA A 94 6.63 -10.36 -9.95
N ILE A 95 7.86 -9.90 -10.18
CA ILE A 95 8.84 -10.59 -11.04
C ILE A 95 9.15 -11.99 -10.49
N VAL A 96 9.38 -12.11 -9.18
CA VAL A 96 9.66 -13.40 -8.52
C VAL A 96 8.45 -14.35 -8.62
N GLN A 97 7.22 -13.82 -8.49
CA GLN A 97 6.00 -14.60 -8.66
C GLN A 97 5.84 -15.12 -10.10
N ILE A 98 6.12 -14.28 -11.10
CA ILE A 98 6.10 -14.68 -12.52
C ILE A 98 7.17 -15.74 -12.79
N TYR A 99 8.40 -15.55 -12.30
CA TYR A 99 9.47 -16.55 -12.44
C TYR A 99 9.07 -17.90 -11.81
N THR A 100 8.48 -17.88 -10.62
CA THR A 100 8.02 -19.08 -9.92
C THR A 100 6.93 -19.79 -10.73
N LEU A 101 6.03 -19.03 -11.37
CA LEU A 101 4.98 -19.57 -12.23
C LEU A 101 5.55 -20.24 -13.49
N VAL A 102 6.43 -19.54 -14.21
CA VAL A 102 7.03 -20.06 -15.46
C VAL A 102 7.82 -21.35 -15.18
N THR A 103 8.44 -21.44 -14.02
CA THR A 103 9.28 -22.58 -13.65
C THR A 103 8.55 -23.67 -12.86
N ILE A 104 7.24 -23.57 -12.63
CA ILE A 104 6.51 -24.48 -11.72
C ILE A 104 6.49 -25.93 -12.21
N ASN A 105 6.49 -26.14 -13.53
CA ASN A 105 6.44 -27.48 -14.14
C ASN A 105 7.82 -28.03 -14.51
N LEU A 106 8.90 -27.29 -14.23
CA LEU A 106 10.25 -27.75 -14.49
C LEU A 106 10.71 -28.65 -13.34
N ALA A 107 11.33 -29.78 -13.67
CA ALA A 107 12.02 -30.60 -12.69
C ALA A 107 13.19 -29.80 -12.09
N LYS A 108 13.18 -29.60 -10.76
CA LYS A 108 14.19 -28.83 -10.03
C LYS A 108 14.93 -29.76 -9.08
N SER A 109 16.23 -29.53 -8.93
CA SER A 109 16.99 -30.16 -7.84
C SER A 109 16.51 -29.61 -6.49
N THR A 110 16.64 -30.41 -5.43
CA THR A 110 16.29 -30.00 -4.06
C THR A 110 17.01 -28.72 -3.65
N TYR A 111 18.26 -28.56 -4.06
CA TYR A 111 19.05 -27.36 -3.79
C TYR A 111 18.47 -26.11 -4.46
N ARG A 112 18.10 -26.20 -5.75
CA ARG A 112 17.47 -25.08 -6.48
C ARG A 112 16.12 -24.72 -5.85
N GLN A 113 15.33 -25.72 -5.45
CA GLN A 113 14.05 -25.48 -4.80
C GLN A 113 14.21 -24.74 -3.47
N ALA A 114 15.20 -25.11 -2.64
CA ALA A 114 15.48 -24.41 -1.40
C ALA A 114 15.88 -22.95 -1.63
N GLN A 115 16.75 -22.68 -2.62
CA GLN A 115 17.13 -21.30 -2.99
C GLN A 115 15.93 -20.46 -3.42
N GLU A 116 15.08 -21.00 -4.29
CA GLU A 116 13.88 -20.29 -4.76
C GLU A 116 12.90 -20.00 -3.62
N GLN A 117 12.74 -20.92 -2.65
CA GLN A 117 11.92 -20.68 -1.47
C GLN A 117 12.46 -19.53 -0.61
N VAL A 118 13.77 -19.49 -0.35
CA VAL A 118 14.39 -18.39 0.41
C VAL A 118 14.15 -17.05 -0.29
N VAL A 119 14.30 -16.99 -1.61
CA VAL A 119 14.03 -15.80 -2.42
C VAL A 119 12.56 -15.39 -2.30
N ILE A 120 11.62 -16.33 -2.43
CA ILE A 120 10.19 -16.06 -2.30
C ILE A 120 9.86 -15.47 -0.91
N TYR A 121 10.34 -16.08 0.17
CA TYR A 121 10.08 -15.58 1.52
C TYR A 121 10.72 -14.22 1.77
N PHE A 122 11.92 -13.98 1.26
CA PHE A 122 12.57 -12.68 1.33
C PHE A 122 11.73 -11.60 0.65
N PHE A 123 11.28 -11.83 -0.59
CA PHE A 123 10.48 -10.86 -1.32
C PHE A 123 9.05 -10.72 -0.75
N HIS A 124 8.51 -11.76 -0.12
CA HIS A 124 7.26 -11.65 0.63
C HIS A 124 7.40 -10.69 1.82
N GLY A 125 8.48 -10.84 2.60
CA GLY A 125 8.83 -9.90 3.68
C GLY A 125 9.08 -8.48 3.17
N TYR A 126 9.78 -8.37 2.03
CA TYR A 126 10.15 -7.11 1.40
C TYR A 126 8.92 -6.24 1.05
N VAL A 127 7.82 -6.85 0.60
CA VAL A 127 6.57 -6.11 0.28
C VAL A 127 6.02 -5.34 1.47
N TYR A 128 6.18 -5.85 2.70
CA TYR A 128 5.75 -5.13 3.91
C TYR A 128 6.52 -3.83 4.14
N GLY A 129 7.71 -3.69 3.53
CA GLY A 129 8.47 -2.44 3.49
C GLY A 129 7.67 -1.28 2.89
N THR A 130 6.70 -1.56 2.01
CA THR A 130 5.78 -0.55 1.45
C THR A 130 5.08 0.24 2.54
N PHE A 131 4.56 -0.43 3.58
CA PHE A 131 3.79 0.23 4.64
C PHE A 131 4.68 1.15 5.49
N THR A 132 5.87 0.66 5.83
CA THR A 132 6.86 1.40 6.60
C THR A 132 7.38 2.61 5.82
N CYS A 133 7.74 2.43 4.54
CA CYS A 133 8.21 3.52 3.68
C CYS A 133 7.11 4.55 3.43
N SER A 134 5.87 4.13 3.17
CA SER A 134 4.74 5.04 3.05
C SER A 134 4.64 5.94 4.28
N PHE A 135 4.65 5.37 5.49
CA PHE A 135 4.59 6.13 6.73
C PHE A 135 5.70 7.20 6.84
N TYR A 136 6.95 6.83 6.55
CA TYR A 136 8.05 7.79 6.56
C TYR A 136 7.94 8.84 5.46
N CYS A 137 7.50 8.47 4.25
CA CYS A 137 7.22 9.41 3.17
C CYS A 137 6.14 10.43 3.58
N TYR A 138 5.07 10.00 4.24
CA TYR A 138 4.05 10.90 4.80
C TYR A 138 4.66 11.88 5.82
N CYS A 139 5.51 11.37 6.73
CA CYS A 139 6.19 12.19 7.74
C CYS A 139 7.10 13.26 7.11
N ILE A 140 7.83 12.93 6.03
CA ILE A 140 8.77 13.85 5.39
C ILE A 140 8.02 14.91 4.56
N VAL A 141 7.03 14.50 3.76
CA VAL A 141 6.37 15.38 2.80
C VAL A 141 5.36 16.32 3.44
N SER A 142 4.59 15.85 4.42
CA SER A 142 3.57 16.68 5.04
C SER A 142 4.14 17.54 6.16
N LYS A 143 4.49 18.79 5.82
CA LYS A 143 4.84 19.83 6.82
C LYS A 143 3.72 20.03 7.85
N ARG A 144 2.46 19.86 7.41
CA ARG A 144 1.27 19.93 8.26
C ARG A 144 1.22 18.78 9.25
N PHE A 145 1.48 17.54 8.80
CA PHE A 145 1.54 16.38 9.68
C PHE A 145 2.65 16.52 10.73
N ARG A 146 3.84 16.98 10.34
CA ARG A 146 4.91 17.27 11.31
C ARG A 146 4.49 18.28 12.36
N LYS A 147 3.82 19.37 11.97
CA LYS A 147 3.30 20.37 12.92
C LYS A 147 2.27 19.79 13.88
N GLU A 148 1.35 18.94 13.40
CA GLU A 148 0.35 18.30 14.25
C GLU A 148 0.97 17.28 15.21
N VAL A 149 1.88 16.42 14.72
CA VAL A 149 2.58 15.43 15.56
C VAL A 149 3.41 16.13 16.62
N PHE A 150 4.21 17.14 16.25
CA PHE A 150 4.94 17.94 17.23
C PHE A 150 4.01 18.72 18.16
N GLY A 151 2.86 19.19 17.68
CA GLY A 151 1.85 19.86 18.49
C GLY A 151 1.22 18.95 19.55
N VAL A 152 0.94 17.70 19.19
CA VAL A 152 0.46 16.67 20.13
C VAL A 152 1.58 16.28 21.10
N LEU A 153 2.79 16.03 20.61
CA LEU A 153 3.93 15.66 21.43
C LEU A 153 4.26 16.75 22.46
N THR A 154 4.25 18.01 22.04
CA THR A 154 4.49 19.16 22.93
C THR A 154 3.34 19.36 23.93
N ARG A 155 2.10 19.04 23.58
CA ARG A 155 0.98 19.04 24.55
C ARG A 155 1.10 17.92 25.58
N PHE A 156 1.54 16.74 25.17
CA PHE A 156 1.78 15.62 26.10
C PHE A 156 3.01 15.83 26.99
N LEU A 157 4.05 16.48 26.46
CA LEU A 157 5.28 16.79 27.20
C LEU A 157 5.18 18.09 28.02
N SER A 158 4.17 18.92 27.77
CA SER A 158 3.95 20.11 28.59
C SER A 158 3.33 19.70 29.93
N PRO A 159 3.95 20.04 31.07
CA PRO A 159 3.35 19.78 32.37
C PRO A 159 1.99 20.51 32.47
N PRO A 160 1.01 19.94 33.18
CA PRO A 160 -0.31 20.54 33.33
C PRO A 160 -0.16 21.96 33.89
N ARG A 161 -0.67 22.95 33.15
CA ARG A 161 -0.73 24.33 33.66
C ARG A 161 -1.60 24.32 34.91
N THR A 162 -0.97 24.51 36.07
CA THR A 162 -1.65 24.77 37.32
C THR A 162 -2.47 26.03 37.14
N THR A 163 -3.78 25.88 37.05
CA THR A 163 -4.73 26.99 37.05
C THR A 163 -4.52 27.76 38.34
N GLN A 164 -3.82 28.90 38.29
CA GLN A 164 -3.76 29.84 39.40
C GLN A 164 -5.18 30.38 39.60
N VAL A 165 -5.87 29.84 40.61
CA VAL A 165 -7.14 30.37 41.09
C VAL A 165 -6.84 31.73 41.70
N GLN A 166 -7.21 32.78 40.96
CA GLN A 166 -7.08 34.16 41.41
C GLN A 166 -8.00 34.37 42.63
N PRO A 167 -7.47 34.69 43.83
CA PRO A 167 -8.31 34.93 44.98
C PRO A 167 -9.12 36.20 44.74
N ARG A 168 -10.46 36.07 44.78
CA ARG A 168 -11.34 37.23 44.88
C ARG A 168 -11.07 37.89 46.23
N HIS A 169 -10.37 39.02 46.22
CA HIS A 169 -10.39 39.93 47.35
C HIS A 169 -11.81 40.50 47.47
N GLN A 170 -12.46 40.13 48.57
CA GLN A 170 -13.64 40.82 49.12
C GLN A 170 -13.18 42.03 49.91
#